data_AF-A0A2T4IM33-F1
#
_entry.id   AF-A0A2T4IM33-F1
#
_cell.length_a   1.000
_cell.length_b   1.000
_cell.length_c   1.000
_cell.angle_alpha   90.00
_cell.angle_beta   90.00
_cell.angle_gamma   90.00
#
_symmetry.space_group_name_H-M   'P 1'
#
loop_
_entity.id
_entity.type
_entity.pdbx_description
1 polymer ?
#
loop_
_entity_poly.entity_id
_entity_poly.type
_entity_poly.pdbx_seq_one_letter_code
_entity_poly.pdbx_strand_id
1 'polypeptide(L)'
;MNETSMGNAKTIKLAERRVFSQSFKPLYQEGMGLVEQAAEYLDGKGRAEAKKLSRLAATLYAAESMRLTTRLMQVASWLLLQRAANSGEMTRDQVASEKSKVRLDTASAHDEATGWAELPKDFVDLVNRSLRLQALVRRMDEEVYGSAMADMPPASRRVNPVSDQITLLNTAFARG
;
A
#
# COMPACT_ATOMS: atom_id res chain seq x y z
N MET A 1 6.73 47.78 27.75
CA MET A 1 5.67 47.35 26.83
C MET A 1 6.25 46.31 25.88
N ASN A 2 5.88 45.05 26.08
CA ASN A 2 6.14 43.94 25.16
C ASN A 2 5.18 44.05 23.97
N GLU A 3 5.63 43.63 22.78
CA GLU A 3 5.10 42.47 22.06
C GLU A 3 5.76 42.37 20.67
N THR A 4 6.79 41.53 20.58
CA THR A 4 7.38 41.11 19.31
C THR A 4 6.54 39.98 18.73
N SER A 5 6.06 40.16 17.50
CA SER A 5 5.30 39.18 16.72
C SER A 5 5.95 37.79 16.72
N MET A 6 5.23 36.77 17.20
CA MET A 6 5.49 35.38 16.86
C MET A 6 4.56 34.97 15.72
N GLY A 7 5.06 35.07 14.50
CA GLY A 7 4.47 34.42 13.33
C GLY A 7 4.44 32.91 13.56
N ASN A 8 3.23 32.34 13.53
CA ASN A 8 2.98 30.92 13.73
C ASN A 8 3.68 30.10 12.62
N ALA A 9 4.89 29.63 12.90
CA ALA A 9 5.64 28.77 12.00
C ALA A 9 4.90 27.43 11.86
N LYS A 10 4.17 27.25 10.76
CA LYS A 10 3.59 25.95 10.38
C LYS A 10 4.73 24.95 10.20
N THR A 11 4.92 24.08 11.19
CA THR A 11 5.83 22.94 11.11
C THR A 11 5.39 22.03 9.97
N ILE A 12 6.11 22.06 8.85
CA ILE A 12 5.91 21.13 7.74
C ILE A 12 6.62 19.83 8.13
N LYS A 13 5.86 18.73 8.31
CA LYS A 13 6.44 17.39 8.53
C LYS A 13 7.20 16.99 7.26
N LEU A 14 8.52 17.20 7.25
CA LEU A 14 9.43 16.88 6.13
C LEU A 14 9.39 15.39 5.75
N ALA A 15 9.02 14.52 6.70
CA ALA A 15 8.79 13.10 6.51
C ALA A 15 7.61 12.82 5.57
N GLU A 16 6.53 13.61 5.63
CA GLU A 16 5.42 13.50 4.68
C GLU A 16 5.99 13.79 3.27
N ARG A 17 6.69 14.90 3.07
CA ARG A 17 7.15 15.30 1.72
C ARG A 17 8.25 14.42 1.11
N ARG A 18 9.11 13.76 1.91
CA ARG A 18 10.21 12.91 1.40
C ARG A 18 9.78 11.48 1.05
N VAL A 19 8.72 10.95 1.68
CA VAL A 19 8.26 9.56 1.44
C VAL A 19 7.35 9.48 0.21
N PHE A 20 6.64 10.55 -0.17
CA PHE A 20 5.60 10.48 -1.21
C PHE A 20 6.07 10.55 -2.69
N SER A 21 7.26 11.07 -3.03
CA SER A 21 7.53 11.41 -4.46
C SER A 21 8.39 10.43 -5.26
N GLN A 22 9.48 9.89 -4.71
CA GLN A 22 10.37 9.03 -5.52
C GLN A 22 9.89 7.58 -5.65
N SER A 23 9.34 7.00 -4.57
CA SER A 23 8.91 5.60 -4.58
C SER A 23 7.52 5.36 -5.19
N PHE A 24 6.67 6.39 -5.23
CA PHE A 24 5.28 6.25 -5.71
C PHE A 24 5.16 6.14 -7.23
N LYS A 25 5.93 6.92 -8.00
CA LYS A 25 5.81 6.93 -9.47
C LYS A 25 6.10 5.56 -10.11
N PRO A 26 7.18 4.84 -9.73
CA PRO A 26 7.41 3.47 -10.21
C PRO A 26 6.27 2.52 -9.82
N LEU A 27 5.79 2.59 -8.57
CA LEU A 27 4.68 1.76 -8.10
C LEU A 27 3.38 2.01 -8.88
N TYR A 28 3.07 3.27 -9.16
CA TYR A 28 1.90 3.65 -9.94
C TYR A 28 1.99 3.08 -11.36
N GLN A 29 3.15 3.19 -12.00
CA GLN A 29 3.39 2.64 -13.34
C GLN A 29 3.30 1.11 -13.34
N GLU A 30 3.91 0.44 -12.37
CA GLU A 30 3.83 -1.01 -12.22
C GLU A 30 2.37 -1.46 -12.01
N GLY A 31 1.63 -0.78 -11.13
CA GLY A 31 0.25 -1.13 -10.83
C GLY A 31 -0.69 -0.96 -12.02
N MET A 32 -0.62 0.19 -12.71
CA MET A 32 -1.44 0.42 -13.90
C MET A 32 -1.03 -0.51 -15.06
N GLY A 33 0.27 -0.76 -15.24
CA GLY A 33 0.74 -1.71 -16.25
C GLY A 33 0.30 -3.14 -15.96
N LEU A 34 0.20 -3.55 -14.69
CA LEU A 34 -0.30 -4.87 -14.34
C LEU A 34 -1.82 -5.01 -14.57
N VAL A 35 -2.59 -3.93 -14.34
CA VAL A 35 -4.02 -3.88 -14.69
C VAL A 35 -4.21 -4.08 -16.19
N GLU A 36 -3.45 -3.37 -17.01
CA GLU A 36 -3.49 -3.50 -18.47
C GLU A 36 -3.10 -4.90 -18.95
N GLN A 37 -1.98 -5.43 -18.47
CA GLN A 37 -1.52 -6.79 -18.80
C GLN A 37 -2.55 -7.86 -18.41
N ALA A 38 -3.20 -7.72 -17.25
CA ALA A 38 -4.24 -8.65 -16.83
C ALA A 38 -5.49 -8.54 -17.72
N ALA A 39 -5.91 -7.33 -18.10
CA ALA A 39 -7.05 -7.14 -19.00
C ALA A 39 -6.79 -7.76 -20.39
N GLU A 40 -5.63 -7.44 -20.99
CA GLU A 40 -5.23 -8.00 -22.29
C GLU A 40 -5.17 -9.53 -22.26
N TYR A 41 -4.59 -10.10 -21.20
CA TYR A 41 -4.54 -11.55 -21.02
C TYR A 41 -5.94 -12.15 -20.89
N LEU A 42 -6.78 -11.63 -20.00
CA LEU A 42 -8.10 -12.19 -19.70
C LEU A 42 -9.08 -12.07 -20.88
N ASP A 43 -8.95 -11.04 -21.71
CA ASP A 43 -9.79 -10.86 -22.90
C ASP A 43 -9.28 -11.59 -24.14
N GLY A 44 -7.96 -11.84 -24.22
CA GLY A 44 -7.31 -12.55 -25.31
C GLY A 44 -6.93 -13.98 -24.96
N LYS A 45 -5.62 -14.18 -24.75
CA LYS A 45 -4.98 -15.50 -24.58
C LYS A 45 -5.62 -16.34 -23.47
N GLY A 46 -5.98 -15.73 -22.35
CA GLY A 46 -6.59 -16.38 -21.21
C GLY A 46 -7.91 -17.09 -21.53
N ARG A 47 -8.73 -16.54 -22.45
CA ARG A 47 -9.96 -17.21 -22.89
C ARG A 47 -9.67 -18.48 -23.69
N ALA A 48 -8.62 -18.46 -24.52
CA ALA A 48 -8.23 -19.62 -25.32
C ALA A 48 -7.61 -20.72 -24.44
N GLU A 49 -6.79 -20.35 -23.47
CA GLU A 49 -6.19 -21.28 -22.51
C GLU A 49 -7.24 -21.90 -21.58
N ALA A 50 -8.21 -21.10 -21.08
CA ALA A 50 -9.28 -21.59 -20.20
C ALA A 50 -10.13 -22.70 -20.83
N LYS A 51 -10.29 -22.71 -22.16
CA LYS A 51 -11.04 -23.75 -22.89
C LYS A 51 -10.34 -25.12 -22.91
N LYS A 52 -9.03 -25.16 -22.65
CA LYS A 52 -8.23 -26.39 -22.66
C LYS A 52 -8.16 -27.06 -21.29
N LEU A 53 -8.63 -26.37 -20.24
CA LEU A 53 -8.56 -26.84 -18.87
C LEU A 53 -9.59 -27.94 -18.61
N SER A 54 -9.29 -28.83 -17.65
CA SER A 54 -10.30 -29.71 -17.08
C SER A 54 -11.44 -28.88 -16.45
N ARG A 55 -12.63 -29.46 -16.29
CA ARG A 55 -13.77 -28.77 -15.67
C ARG A 55 -13.43 -28.18 -14.29
N LEU A 56 -12.63 -28.90 -13.52
CA LEU A 56 -12.19 -28.47 -12.20
C LEU A 56 -11.26 -27.25 -12.31
N ALA A 57 -10.20 -27.35 -13.13
CA ALA A 57 -9.25 -26.27 -13.34
C ALA A 57 -9.90 -25.03 -13.98
N ALA A 58 -10.88 -25.21 -14.88
CA ALA A 58 -11.65 -24.12 -15.48
C ALA A 58 -12.49 -23.36 -14.44
N THR A 59 -13.07 -24.08 -13.47
CA THR A 59 -13.85 -23.46 -12.37
C THR A 59 -12.93 -22.65 -11.46
N LEU A 60 -11.76 -23.22 -11.13
CA LEU A 60 -10.74 -22.52 -10.34
C LEU A 60 -10.20 -21.29 -11.08
N TYR A 61 -9.88 -21.42 -12.38
CA TYR A 61 -9.45 -20.32 -13.23
C TYR A 61 -10.47 -19.17 -13.24
N ALA A 62 -11.75 -19.48 -13.38
CA ALA A 62 -12.81 -18.47 -13.36
C ALA A 62 -12.89 -17.74 -12.01
N ALA A 63 -12.88 -18.49 -10.90
CA ALA A 63 -12.90 -17.91 -9.56
C ALA A 63 -11.67 -17.05 -9.28
N GLU A 64 -10.49 -17.54 -9.64
CA GLU A 64 -9.22 -16.83 -9.43
C GLU A 64 -9.09 -15.61 -10.35
N SER A 65 -9.67 -15.65 -11.57
CA SER A 65 -9.72 -14.49 -12.46
C SER A 65 -10.53 -13.34 -11.86
N MET A 66 -11.68 -13.64 -11.22
CA MET A 66 -12.47 -12.64 -10.51
C MET A 66 -11.73 -12.06 -9.29
N ARG A 67 -10.97 -12.89 -8.57
CA ARG A 67 -10.13 -12.43 -7.45
C ARG A 67 -9.00 -11.53 -7.94
N LEU A 68 -8.34 -11.92 -9.03
CA LEU A 68 -7.31 -11.11 -9.68
C LEU A 68 -7.86 -9.73 -10.08
N THR A 69 -8.99 -9.67 -10.78
CA THR A 69 -9.56 -8.38 -11.22
C THR A 69 -10.02 -7.53 -10.04
N THR A 70 -10.66 -8.14 -9.04
CA THR A 70 -11.09 -7.43 -7.82
C THR A 70 -9.89 -6.84 -7.09
N ARG A 71 -8.82 -7.63 -6.91
CA ARG A 71 -7.58 -7.18 -6.27
C ARG A 71 -6.93 -6.02 -7.03
N LEU A 72 -6.79 -6.16 -8.35
CA LEU A 72 -6.17 -5.13 -9.18
C LEU A 72 -6.99 -3.84 -9.17
N MET A 73 -8.32 -3.93 -9.16
CA MET A 73 -9.20 -2.76 -9.05
C MET A 73 -9.05 -2.05 -7.70
N GLN A 74 -8.98 -2.81 -6.61
CA GLN A 74 -8.75 -2.28 -5.26
C GLN A 74 -7.41 -1.55 -5.17
N VAL A 75 -6.34 -2.18 -5.68
CA VAL A 75 -5.02 -1.57 -5.77
C VAL A 75 -5.03 -0.31 -6.63
N ALA A 76 -5.64 -0.37 -7.82
CA ALA A 76 -5.73 0.78 -8.73
C ALA A 76 -6.47 1.96 -8.10
N SER A 77 -7.55 1.68 -7.37
CA SER A 77 -8.33 2.69 -6.65
C SER A 77 -7.47 3.41 -5.60
N TRP A 78 -6.67 2.66 -4.83
CA TRP A 78 -5.73 3.25 -3.88
C TRP A 78 -4.65 4.09 -4.57
N LEU A 79 -4.07 3.59 -5.67
CA LEU A 79 -3.05 4.31 -6.43
C LEU A 79 -3.59 5.62 -7.03
N LEU A 80 -4.82 5.61 -7.54
CA LEU A 80 -5.47 6.80 -8.07
C LEU A 80 -5.77 7.83 -6.97
N LEU A 81 -6.26 7.37 -5.82
CA LEU A 81 -6.47 8.22 -4.64
C LEU A 81 -5.16 8.90 -4.22
N GLN A 82 -4.08 8.13 -4.11
CA GLN A 82 -2.78 8.68 -3.71
C GLN A 82 -2.22 9.65 -4.76
N ARG A 83 -2.45 9.40 -6.06
CA ARG A 83 -2.07 10.33 -7.12
C ARG A 83 -2.80 11.67 -6.97
N ALA A 84 -4.11 11.65 -6.75
CA ALA A 84 -4.93 12.86 -6.56
C ALA A 84 -4.54 13.63 -5.29
N ALA A 85 -4.23 12.91 -4.21
CA ALA A 85 -3.68 13.51 -2.99
C ALA A 85 -2.32 14.19 -3.25
N ASN A 86 -1.43 13.53 -4.00
CA ASN A 86 -0.09 14.04 -4.33
C ASN A 86 -0.12 15.25 -5.29
N SER A 87 -1.11 15.35 -6.18
CA SER A 87 -1.29 16.50 -7.07
C SER A 87 -1.97 17.69 -6.40
N GLY A 88 -2.50 17.52 -5.19
CA GLY A 88 -3.23 18.55 -4.45
C GLY A 88 -4.66 18.77 -4.97
N GLU A 89 -5.18 17.84 -5.78
CA GLU A 89 -6.57 17.86 -6.29
C GLU A 89 -7.60 17.55 -5.20
N MET A 90 -7.18 16.96 -4.07
CA MET A 90 -8.04 16.61 -2.95
C MET A 90 -7.54 17.17 -1.62
N THR A 91 -8.47 17.60 -0.76
CA THR A 91 -8.17 17.98 0.62
C THR A 91 -7.92 16.73 1.48
N ARG A 92 -7.27 16.91 2.64
CA ARG A 92 -7.03 15.79 3.58
C ARG A 92 -8.32 15.08 4.01
N ASP A 93 -9.39 15.84 4.25
CA ASP A 93 -10.68 15.29 4.66
C ASP A 93 -11.35 14.47 3.54
N GLN A 94 -11.24 14.94 2.29
CA GLN A 94 -11.71 14.19 1.12
C GLN A 94 -10.92 12.89 0.94
N VAL A 95 -9.59 12.94 1.09
CA VAL A 95 -8.74 11.74 1.02
C VAL A 95 -9.13 10.73 2.09
N ALA A 96 -9.32 11.17 3.33
CA ALA A 96 -9.73 10.29 4.44
C ALA A 96 -11.10 9.63 4.19
N SER A 97 -12.06 10.40 3.67
CA SER A 97 -13.39 9.88 3.31
C SER A 97 -13.31 8.81 2.22
N GLU A 98 -12.60 9.07 1.12
CA GLU A 98 -12.46 8.10 0.03
C GLU A 98 -11.65 6.87 0.47
N LYS A 99 -10.60 7.06 1.28
CA LYS A 99 -9.79 5.97 1.81
C LYS A 99 -10.61 4.95 2.60
N SER A 100 -11.60 5.40 3.37
CA SER A 100 -12.48 4.50 4.15
C SER A 100 -13.26 3.49 3.30
N LYS A 101 -13.43 3.78 2.01
CA LYS A 101 -14.13 2.93 1.04
C LYS A 101 -13.20 1.92 0.38
N VAL A 102 -11.89 2.13 0.42
CA VAL A 102 -10.89 1.25 -0.20
C VAL A 102 -10.63 0.04 0.70
N ARG A 103 -10.78 -1.16 0.16
CA ARG A 103 -10.44 -2.44 0.81
C ARG A 103 -9.27 -3.07 0.07
N LEU A 104 -8.29 -3.61 0.80
CA LEU A 104 -7.07 -4.21 0.24
C LEU A 104 -6.87 -5.63 0.78
N ASP A 105 -7.91 -6.45 0.78
CA ASP A 105 -7.98 -7.74 1.48
C ASP A 105 -8.37 -8.92 0.58
N THR A 106 -8.32 -8.76 -0.74
CA THR A 106 -8.65 -9.84 -1.68
C THR A 106 -7.59 -10.95 -1.69
N ALA A 107 -7.89 -12.07 -1.02
CA ALA A 107 -7.03 -13.25 -0.98
C ALA A 107 -7.11 -14.11 -2.26
N SER A 108 -6.08 -14.91 -2.52
CA SER A 108 -6.02 -15.93 -3.59
C SER A 108 -6.23 -17.34 -3.04
N ALA A 109 -6.51 -18.30 -3.92
CA ALA A 109 -6.41 -19.71 -3.54
C ALA A 109 -4.95 -20.08 -3.19
N HIS A 110 -4.77 -21.12 -2.38
CA HIS A 110 -3.44 -21.68 -2.13
C HIS A 110 -2.97 -22.48 -3.35
N ASP A 111 -1.66 -22.53 -3.56
CA ASP A 111 -1.03 -23.28 -4.65
C ASP A 111 -1.29 -24.80 -4.58
N GLU A 112 -1.73 -25.30 -3.43
CA GLU A 112 -2.12 -26.69 -3.19
C GLU A 112 -3.59 -26.99 -3.57
N ALA A 113 -4.36 -25.98 -4.00
CA ALA A 113 -5.74 -26.16 -4.40
C ALA A 113 -5.87 -27.14 -5.58
N THR A 114 -6.86 -28.03 -5.52
CA THR A 114 -7.09 -29.00 -6.57
C THR A 114 -7.36 -28.29 -7.91
N GLY A 115 -6.59 -28.63 -8.94
CA GLY A 115 -6.66 -27.99 -10.26
C GLY A 115 -5.70 -26.79 -10.44
N TRP A 116 -4.95 -26.38 -9.40
CA TRP A 116 -3.98 -25.28 -9.50
C TRP A 116 -2.82 -25.59 -10.45
N ALA A 117 -2.31 -26.83 -10.41
CA ALA A 117 -1.21 -27.29 -11.26
C ALA A 117 -1.53 -27.28 -12.77
N GLU A 118 -2.82 -27.25 -13.13
CA GLU A 118 -3.27 -27.17 -14.53
C GLU A 118 -3.39 -25.72 -15.02
N LEU A 119 -3.34 -24.72 -14.13
CA LEU A 119 -3.54 -23.33 -14.51
C LEU A 119 -2.42 -22.84 -15.45
N PRO A 120 -2.74 -21.99 -16.43
CA PRO A 120 -1.73 -21.48 -17.36
C PRO A 120 -0.66 -20.69 -16.61
N LYS A 121 0.61 -20.93 -16.94
CA LYS A 121 1.75 -20.30 -16.25
C LYS A 121 1.68 -18.77 -16.25
N ASP A 122 1.27 -18.17 -17.36
CA ASP A 122 1.14 -16.71 -17.49
C ASP A 122 0.05 -16.14 -16.57
N PHE A 123 -1.05 -16.88 -16.40
CA PHE A 123 -2.11 -16.50 -15.46
C PHE A 123 -1.59 -16.55 -14.01
N VAL A 124 -0.88 -17.62 -13.65
CA VAL A 124 -0.29 -17.78 -12.32
C VAL A 124 0.74 -16.67 -12.04
N ASP A 125 1.53 -16.25 -13.03
CA ASP A 125 2.45 -15.11 -12.89
C ASP A 125 1.69 -13.79 -12.61
N LEU A 126 0.60 -13.51 -13.34
CA LEU A 126 -0.25 -12.34 -13.09
C LEU A 126 -0.82 -12.36 -11.66
N VAL A 127 -1.32 -13.51 -11.20
CA VAL A 127 -1.82 -13.68 -9.83
C VAL A 127 -0.71 -13.39 -8.81
N ASN A 128 0.47 -13.98 -8.97
CA ASN A 128 1.59 -13.77 -8.06
C ASN A 128 2.09 -12.33 -8.02
N ARG A 129 2.19 -11.67 -9.19
CA ARG A 129 2.54 -10.25 -9.30
C ARG A 129 1.50 -9.37 -8.61
N SER A 130 0.22 -9.68 -8.78
CA SER A 130 -0.87 -8.91 -8.15
C SER A 130 -0.85 -9.03 -6.61
N LEU A 131 -0.51 -10.21 -6.07
CA LEU A 131 -0.38 -10.44 -4.63
C LEU A 131 0.79 -9.64 -4.04
N ARG A 132 1.95 -9.65 -4.69
CA ARG A 132 3.11 -8.85 -4.26
C ARG A 132 2.80 -7.36 -4.28
N LEU A 133 2.13 -6.90 -5.33
CA LEU A 133 1.71 -5.51 -5.47
C LEU A 133 0.72 -5.12 -4.36
N GLN A 134 -0.30 -5.94 -4.10
CA GLN A 134 -1.25 -5.70 -3.00
C GLN A 134 -0.53 -5.63 -1.65
N ALA A 135 0.42 -6.53 -1.37
CA ALA A 135 1.17 -6.52 -0.12
C ALA A 135 2.01 -5.24 0.04
N LEU A 136 2.65 -4.78 -1.04
CA LEU A 136 3.40 -3.52 -1.04
C LEU A 136 2.49 -2.31 -0.81
N VAL A 137 1.35 -2.26 -1.50
CA VAL A 137 0.35 -1.18 -1.34
C VAL A 137 -0.22 -1.16 0.08
N ARG A 138 -0.49 -2.33 0.68
CA ARG A 138 -0.92 -2.40 2.09
C ARG A 138 0.12 -1.81 3.04
N ARG A 139 1.39 -2.16 2.88
CA ARG A 139 2.48 -1.59 3.71
C ARG A 139 2.57 -0.09 3.55
N MET A 140 2.46 0.42 2.32
CA MET A 140 2.43 1.86 2.08
C MET A 140 1.20 2.54 2.67
N ASP A 141 0.02 1.93 2.60
CA ASP A 141 -1.18 2.46 3.26
C ASP A 141 -0.98 2.56 4.79
N GLU A 142 -0.37 1.54 5.40
CA GLU A 142 -0.05 1.51 6.83
C GLU A 142 1.00 2.57 7.21
N GLU A 143 2.03 2.77 6.39
CA GLU A 143 3.04 3.82 6.62
C GLU A 143 2.44 5.23 6.52
N VAL A 144 1.56 5.44 5.54
CA VAL A 144 0.96 6.75 5.24
C VAL A 144 -0.15 7.11 6.23
N TYR A 145 -1.04 6.16 6.54
CA TYR A 145 -2.25 6.41 7.33
C TYR A 145 -2.24 5.71 8.68
N GLY A 146 -1.50 4.61 8.84
CA GLY A 146 -1.40 3.87 10.11
C GLY A 146 -0.59 4.63 11.18
N SER A 147 0.41 5.43 10.78
CA SER A 147 1.13 6.30 11.73
C SER A 147 0.28 7.49 12.22
N ALA A 148 -0.76 7.90 11.48
CA ALA A 148 -1.68 8.96 11.90
C ALA A 148 -2.67 8.50 12.99
N MET A 149 -2.93 7.19 13.11
CA MET A 149 -3.72 6.63 14.21
C MET A 149 -2.89 6.39 15.49
N ALA A 150 -1.56 6.36 15.38
CA ALA A 150 -0.63 6.29 16.51
C ALA A 150 -0.33 7.66 17.14
N ASP A 151 -0.87 8.76 16.58
CA ASP A 151 -0.82 10.11 17.16
C ASP A 151 -1.96 10.34 18.20
N MET A 152 -2.76 9.31 18.55
CA MET A 152 -3.28 9.24 19.93
C MET A 152 -2.08 8.91 20.82
N PRO A 153 -1.75 9.75 21.83
CA PRO A 153 -0.57 9.49 22.64
C PRO A 153 -0.72 8.11 23.29
N PRO A 154 0.17 7.13 23.00
CA PRO A 154 0.31 6.04 23.93
C PRO A 154 0.76 6.69 25.24
N ALA A 155 -0.05 6.53 26.30
CA ALA A 155 0.40 6.73 27.66
C ALA A 155 1.48 5.68 27.97
N SER A 156 2.67 5.86 27.42
CA SER A 156 3.87 5.10 27.73
C SER A 156 5.04 5.81 27.06
N ARG A 157 5.82 6.50 27.89
CA ARG A 157 7.12 7.10 27.59
C ARG A 157 7.90 6.23 26.60
N ARG A 158 8.12 6.73 25.39
CA ARG A 158 9.30 6.33 24.62
C ARG A 158 10.50 6.95 25.32
N VAL A 159 11.18 6.15 26.13
CA VAL A 159 12.46 6.49 26.72
C VAL A 159 13.43 6.77 25.58
N ASN A 160 13.93 8.00 25.51
CA ASN A 160 14.89 8.41 24.49
C ASN A 160 16.28 7.89 24.92
N PRO A 161 16.84 6.88 24.23
CA PRO A 161 18.10 6.25 24.64
C PRO A 161 19.27 7.24 24.63
N VAL A 162 19.17 8.32 23.85
CA VAL A 162 20.18 9.39 23.81
C VAL A 162 20.06 10.30 25.04
N SER A 163 18.84 10.59 25.50
CA SER A 163 18.64 11.36 26.75
C SER A 163 19.15 10.60 27.97
N ASP A 164 19.01 9.28 27.99
CA ASP A 164 19.58 8.45 29.06
C ASP A 164 21.10 8.49 29.06
N GLN A 165 21.72 8.42 27.88
CA GLN A 165 23.18 8.54 27.73
C GLN A 165 23.70 9.92 28.16
N ILE A 166 22.99 11.00 27.81
CA ILE A 166 23.34 12.37 28.23
C ILE A 166 23.19 12.53 29.75
N THR A 167 22.16 11.93 30.36
CA THR A 167 21.94 11.97 31.81
C THR A 167 23.03 11.19 32.55
N LEU A 168 23.46 10.05 32.00
CA LEU A 168 24.54 9.24 32.55
C LEU A 168 25.90 9.96 32.46
N LEU A 169 26.18 10.64 31.34
CA LEU A 169 27.36 11.50 31.18
C LEU A 169 27.33 12.67 32.18
N ASN A 170 26.22 13.39 32.29
CA ASN A 170 26.10 14.49 33.25
C ASN A 170 26.27 13.99 34.70
N THR A 171 25.76 12.81 35.04
CA THR A 171 25.92 12.23 36.39
C THR A 171 27.35 11.79 36.66
N ALA A 172 28.06 11.25 35.66
CA ALA A 172 29.45 10.80 35.79
C ALA A 172 30.44 11.98 35.88
N PHE A 173 30.13 13.12 35.26
CA PHE A 173 31.04 14.26 35.15
C PHE A 173 30.65 15.50 35.97
N ALA A 174 29.49 15.53 36.64
CA ALA A 174 29.05 16.68 37.46
C ALA A 174 29.60 16.71 38.91
N ARG A 175 30.54 15.82 39.27
CA ARG A 175 31.38 15.97 40.47
C ARG A 175 32.83 16.19 40.05
N GLY A 176 33.12 17.43 39.71
CA GLY A 176 34.45 18.01 39.55
C GLY A 176 34.37 19.49 39.86
#